data_AF-A0A1F7R7Q4-F1
#
_entry.id   AF-A0A1F7R7Q4-F1
#
_cell.length_a   1.000
_cell.length_b   1.000
_cell.length_c   1.000
_cell.angle_alpha   90.00
_cell.angle_beta   90.00
_cell.angle_gamma   90.00
#
_symmetry.space_group_name_H-M   'P 1'
#
loop_
_entity.id
_entity.type
_entity.pdbx_description
1 polymer ?
#
loop_
_entity_poly.entity_id
_entity_poly.type
_entity_poly.pdbx_seq_one_letter_code
_entity_poly.pdbx_strand_id
1 'polypeptide(L)'
;MGQALYRKYRSKTFSEVIGQDHIVKTLQTAISSGRLSHAYLFSGPRGVGKTSVARILAHEINELSYNEDQVHLDIIEIDAASNRRIDEIRDLRDKVNITPTSARYKVYIIDEVHMLTKESFNALLKTLEEPPAHCIFILATTEAHKLPETVISRTQKFNFKPIDQNTLGSHLSSIAKKEKIDIEPAAIELLAEHGSGSFRDGISLLDQLAGHQGKIAVEDLRHILGLPPTELINQIIDHVKKGKVDKLLEVTSVVRQQSISPAAVATALADRLRRQLADGATGSWITILMRGLLDVPTSSEPYDMLEIVLAEVATNNRSDGATSRAVGPSLESDASPAVVKKTAEPRAVSHISQKQATKFSIDDWPMVLSLVKEKSASHYTALRLAQPQIDGSLLTLSFRFALHQQKIDRAPAKELIAQIIESNFGSKLKIVCTVDKTIKTPSKKTGSPATKLSSEKIVHPSISNIFGATEVLES
;
A
#
# COMPACT_ATOMS: atom_id res chain seq x y z
N MET A 1 -32.10 9.91 -10.88
CA MET A 1 -30.97 10.18 -9.96
C MET A 1 -30.21 11.37 -10.49
N GLY A 2 -29.89 12.37 -9.65
CA GLY A 2 -29.08 13.51 -10.06
C GLY A 2 -27.66 13.09 -10.45
N GLN A 3 -26.98 13.89 -11.27
CA GLN A 3 -25.56 13.70 -11.60
C GLN A 3 -24.72 13.89 -10.33
N ALA A 4 -23.77 12.98 -10.07
CA ALA A 4 -22.87 13.07 -8.92
C ALA A 4 -22.10 14.40 -8.91
N LEU A 5 -21.93 15.00 -7.72
CA LEU A 5 -21.41 16.37 -7.58
C LEU A 5 -19.99 16.52 -8.14
N TYR A 6 -19.13 15.51 -8.00
CA TYR A 6 -17.76 15.57 -8.52
C TYR A 6 -17.70 15.64 -10.06
N ARG A 7 -18.76 15.23 -10.76
CA ARG A 7 -18.90 15.41 -12.21
C ARG A 7 -19.48 16.77 -12.53
N LYS A 8 -20.57 17.15 -11.84
CA LYS A 8 -21.25 18.44 -12.00
C LYS A 8 -20.29 19.64 -11.82
N TYR A 9 -19.37 19.55 -10.86
CA TYR A 9 -18.40 20.58 -10.52
C TYR A 9 -16.99 20.33 -11.08
N ARG A 10 -16.85 19.45 -12.08
CA ARG A 10 -15.56 19.27 -12.76
C ARG A 10 -15.21 20.55 -13.51
N SER A 11 -13.99 21.06 -13.31
CA SER A 11 -13.46 22.23 -14.03
C SER A 11 -13.54 22.03 -15.54
N LYS A 12 -14.02 23.06 -16.24
CA LYS A 12 -14.18 23.09 -17.70
C LYS A 12 -13.19 24.01 -18.41
N THR A 13 -12.57 24.91 -17.67
CA THR A 13 -11.56 25.84 -18.19
C THR A 13 -10.35 25.88 -17.28
N PHE A 14 -9.24 26.39 -17.79
CA PHE A 14 -8.03 26.59 -16.98
C PHE A 14 -8.27 27.53 -15.78
N SER A 15 -9.16 28.52 -15.90
CA SER A 15 -9.50 29.44 -14.80
C SER A 15 -10.29 28.79 -13.67
N GLU A 16 -10.96 27.67 -13.93
CA GLU A 16 -11.70 26.90 -12.93
C GLU A 16 -10.83 25.84 -12.22
N VAL A 17 -9.57 25.66 -12.63
CA VAL A 17 -8.66 24.70 -12.00
C VAL A 17 -8.09 25.33 -10.73
N ILE A 18 -8.28 24.65 -9.59
CA ILE A 18 -7.89 25.17 -8.28
C ILE A 18 -6.66 24.41 -7.76
N GLY A 19 -5.69 25.13 -7.20
CA GLY A 19 -4.55 24.55 -6.49
C GLY A 19 -3.43 23.97 -7.37
N GLN A 20 -3.46 24.23 -8.68
CA GLN A 20 -2.44 23.76 -9.64
C GLN A 20 -1.92 24.90 -10.54
N ASP A 21 -1.82 26.11 -9.98
CA ASP A 21 -1.52 27.34 -10.74
C ASP A 21 -0.21 27.27 -11.54
N HIS A 22 0.82 26.61 -10.99
CA HIS A 22 2.11 26.43 -11.66
C HIS A 22 1.99 25.61 -12.94
N ILE A 23 1.10 24.61 -12.96
CA ILE A 23 0.85 23.76 -14.13
C ILE A 23 0.05 24.55 -15.15
N VAL A 24 -1.06 25.14 -14.71
CA VAL A 24 -1.99 25.88 -15.56
C VAL A 24 -1.27 27.01 -16.29
N LYS A 25 -0.51 27.83 -15.56
CA LYS A 25 0.24 28.96 -16.15
C LYS A 25 1.26 28.49 -17.19
N THR A 26 1.94 27.38 -16.94
CA THR A 26 2.92 26.81 -17.87
C THR A 26 2.24 26.32 -19.15
N LEU A 27 1.12 25.61 -19.03
CA LEU A 27 0.34 25.13 -20.18
C LEU A 27 -0.24 26.28 -21.00
N GLN A 28 -0.83 27.29 -20.35
CA GLN A 28 -1.33 28.49 -21.03
C GLN A 28 -0.23 29.21 -21.80
N THR A 29 0.97 29.33 -21.21
CA THR A 29 2.14 29.94 -21.88
C THR A 29 2.60 29.12 -23.09
N ALA A 30 2.57 27.78 -22.99
CA ALA A 30 2.92 26.90 -24.10
C ALA A 30 1.93 27.03 -25.27
N ILE A 31 0.63 27.11 -24.97
CA ILE A 31 -0.43 27.36 -25.96
C ILE A 31 -0.23 28.72 -26.63
N SER A 32 -0.11 29.80 -25.85
CA SER A 32 -0.01 31.16 -26.40
C SER A 32 1.27 31.39 -27.21
N SER A 33 2.35 30.68 -26.90
CA SER A 33 3.62 30.74 -27.64
C SER A 33 3.72 29.75 -28.80
N GLY A 34 2.71 28.88 -28.98
CA GLY A 34 2.72 27.81 -29.99
C GLY A 34 3.78 26.73 -29.76
N ARG A 35 4.39 26.68 -28.56
CA ARG A 35 5.46 25.73 -28.20
C ARG A 35 4.89 24.51 -27.48
N LEU A 36 4.05 23.75 -28.18
CA LEU A 36 3.44 22.54 -27.64
C LEU A 36 4.43 21.37 -27.71
N SER A 37 4.50 20.57 -26.64
CA SER A 37 5.14 19.26 -26.65
C SER A 37 4.25 18.23 -27.38
N HIS A 38 4.87 17.26 -28.03
CA HIS A 38 4.18 16.10 -28.60
C HIS A 38 3.68 15.13 -27.51
N ALA A 39 4.26 15.18 -26.31
CA ALA A 39 3.86 14.33 -25.19
C ALA A 39 3.97 15.03 -23.84
N TYR A 40 2.94 14.86 -23.01
CA TYR A 40 2.82 15.36 -21.65
C TYR A 40 2.62 14.20 -20.67
N LEU A 41 3.29 14.26 -19.52
CA LEU A 41 3.10 13.31 -18.42
C LEU A 41 2.57 14.02 -17.19
N PHE A 42 1.30 13.80 -16.87
CA PHE A 42 0.63 14.31 -15.69
C PHE A 42 0.70 13.27 -14.58
N SER A 43 1.47 13.57 -13.54
CA SER A 43 1.67 12.65 -12.41
C SER A 43 1.26 13.30 -11.09
N GLY A 44 0.71 12.51 -10.18
CA GLY A 44 0.33 12.96 -8.84
C GLY A 44 -0.82 12.15 -8.25
N PRO A 45 -1.23 12.44 -7.00
CA PRO A 45 -2.27 11.69 -6.30
C PRO A 45 -3.60 11.64 -7.07
N ARG A 46 -4.47 10.69 -6.75
CA ARG A 46 -5.81 10.62 -7.35
C ARG A 46 -6.63 11.86 -6.96
N GLY A 47 -7.56 12.26 -7.83
CA GLY A 47 -8.54 13.30 -7.52
C GLY A 47 -8.03 14.75 -7.46
N VAL A 48 -6.77 15.02 -7.80
CA VAL A 48 -6.16 16.37 -7.84
C VAL A 48 -6.37 17.14 -9.16
N GLY A 49 -7.10 16.55 -10.13
CA GLY A 49 -7.46 17.23 -11.39
C GLY A 49 -6.66 16.85 -12.64
N LYS A 50 -5.83 15.79 -12.62
CA LYS A 50 -5.02 15.35 -13.77
C LYS A 50 -5.84 15.19 -15.07
N THR A 51 -6.86 14.34 -15.05
CA THR A 51 -7.71 14.05 -16.21
C THR A 51 -8.52 15.28 -16.64
N SER A 52 -8.98 16.10 -15.69
CA SER A 52 -9.68 17.35 -15.99
C SER A 52 -8.79 18.32 -16.76
N VAL A 53 -7.55 18.54 -16.28
CA VAL A 53 -6.57 19.39 -16.97
C VAL A 53 -6.17 18.81 -18.32
N ALA A 54 -6.08 17.49 -18.46
CA ALA A 54 -5.83 16.83 -19.75
C ALA A 54 -6.92 17.13 -20.78
N ARG A 55 -8.19 17.02 -20.37
CA ARG A 55 -9.33 17.35 -21.24
C ARG A 55 -9.35 18.83 -21.60
N ILE A 56 -9.15 19.72 -20.63
CA ILE A 56 -9.08 21.17 -20.89
C ILE A 56 -7.97 21.47 -21.90
N LEU A 57 -6.76 20.94 -21.68
CA LEU A 57 -5.63 21.12 -22.61
C LEU A 57 -5.96 20.63 -24.03
N ALA A 58 -6.58 19.46 -24.17
CA ALA A 58 -6.93 18.89 -25.47
C ALA A 58 -7.93 19.74 -26.27
N HIS A 59 -8.85 20.43 -25.57
CA HIS A 59 -9.82 21.32 -26.19
C HIS A 59 -9.20 22.67 -26.52
N GLU A 60 -8.42 23.24 -25.60
CA GLU A 60 -7.77 24.55 -25.76
C GLU A 60 -6.75 24.56 -26.91
N ILE A 61 -5.92 23.51 -27.06
CA ILE A 61 -4.95 23.42 -28.17
C ILE A 61 -5.61 23.27 -29.55
N ASN A 62 -6.85 22.82 -29.57
CA ASN A 62 -7.66 22.64 -30.77
C ASN A 62 -8.69 23.76 -30.97
N GLU A 63 -8.72 24.75 -30.08
CA GLU A 63 -9.70 25.85 -30.10
C GLU A 63 -11.15 25.35 -30.10
N LEU A 64 -11.40 24.22 -29.44
CA LEU A 64 -12.71 23.59 -29.33
C LEU A 64 -13.40 23.97 -28.01
N SER A 65 -14.73 24.08 -28.04
CA SER A 65 -15.52 24.22 -26.82
C SER A 65 -15.51 22.90 -26.03
N TYR A 66 -15.14 22.93 -24.75
CA TYR A 66 -15.22 21.74 -23.90
C TYR A 66 -16.61 21.55 -23.32
N ASN A 67 -17.23 20.41 -23.67
CA ASN A 67 -18.47 19.93 -23.07
C ASN A 67 -18.32 18.43 -22.74
N GLU A 68 -18.67 18.03 -21.51
CA GLU A 68 -18.53 16.62 -21.09
C GLU A 68 -19.38 15.65 -21.90
N ASP A 69 -20.55 16.11 -22.37
CA ASP A 69 -21.50 15.25 -23.08
C ASP A 69 -21.18 15.12 -24.58
N GLN A 70 -20.19 15.88 -25.08
CA GLN A 70 -19.82 15.90 -26.49
C GLN A 70 -18.34 15.54 -26.66
N VAL A 71 -18.10 14.27 -27.00
CA VAL A 71 -16.75 13.78 -27.30
C VAL A 71 -16.39 14.14 -28.75
N HIS A 72 -15.28 14.82 -28.95
CA HIS A 72 -14.76 15.12 -30.28
C HIS A 72 -14.00 13.93 -30.85
N LEU A 73 -14.20 13.60 -32.13
CA LEU A 73 -13.59 12.41 -32.78
C LEU A 73 -12.06 12.40 -32.74
N ASP A 74 -11.45 13.60 -32.81
CA ASP A 74 -9.99 13.76 -32.74
C ASP A 74 -9.42 13.84 -31.31
N ILE A 75 -10.27 13.72 -30.27
CA ILE A 75 -9.84 13.61 -28.88
C ILE A 75 -10.20 12.21 -28.38
N ILE A 76 -9.19 11.36 -28.25
CA ILE A 76 -9.35 9.95 -27.92
C ILE A 76 -8.92 9.75 -26.46
N GLU A 77 -9.87 9.41 -25.59
CA GLU A 77 -9.62 9.11 -24.19
C GLU A 77 -9.63 7.60 -23.96
N ILE A 78 -8.57 7.10 -23.31
CA ILE A 78 -8.35 5.68 -23.02
C ILE A 78 -8.05 5.55 -21.53
N ASP A 79 -8.91 4.85 -20.81
CA ASP A 79 -8.59 4.41 -19.45
C ASP A 79 -7.82 3.09 -19.52
N ALA A 80 -6.53 3.13 -19.20
CA ALA A 80 -5.66 1.95 -19.24
C ALA A 80 -6.03 0.91 -18.16
N ALA A 81 -6.78 1.30 -17.12
CA ALA A 81 -7.24 0.36 -16.11
C ALA A 81 -8.33 -0.58 -16.65
N SER A 82 -9.20 -0.10 -17.54
CA SER A 82 -10.26 -0.88 -18.20
C SER A 82 -9.82 -1.48 -19.54
N ASN A 83 -8.93 -0.81 -20.27
CA ASN A 83 -8.50 -1.16 -21.62
C ASN A 83 -7.10 -1.80 -21.59
N ARG A 84 -6.99 -2.97 -20.92
CA ARG A 84 -5.71 -3.68 -20.72
C ARG A 84 -5.34 -4.60 -21.88
N ARG A 85 -6.20 -4.74 -22.89
CA ARG A 85 -5.97 -5.71 -23.97
C ARG A 85 -4.91 -5.17 -24.92
N ILE A 86 -3.96 -6.04 -25.29
CA ILE A 86 -2.85 -5.68 -26.18
C ILE A 86 -3.36 -5.19 -27.54
N ASP A 87 -4.50 -5.70 -27.99
CA ASP A 87 -5.06 -5.36 -29.30
C ASP A 87 -5.54 -3.91 -29.36
N GLU A 88 -6.11 -3.36 -28.29
CA GLU A 88 -6.57 -1.96 -28.24
C GLU A 88 -5.42 -0.96 -28.40
N ILE A 89 -4.23 -1.28 -27.86
CA ILE A 89 -3.04 -0.44 -28.00
C ILE A 89 -2.34 -0.64 -29.35
N ARG A 90 -2.48 -1.80 -29.98
CA ARG A 90 -2.03 -1.99 -31.37
C ARG A 90 -2.91 -1.19 -32.34
N ASP A 91 -4.23 -1.25 -32.15
CA ASP A 91 -5.18 -0.44 -32.90
C ASP A 91 -4.92 1.06 -32.68
N LEU A 92 -4.58 1.45 -31.45
CA LEU A 92 -4.14 2.81 -31.14
C LEU A 92 -2.96 3.22 -32.01
N ARG A 93 -1.89 2.42 -32.01
CA ARG A 93 -0.66 2.69 -32.79
C ARG A 93 -0.98 2.90 -34.26
N ASP A 94 -1.82 2.03 -34.83
CA ASP A 94 -2.17 2.12 -36.25
C ASP A 94 -3.01 3.38 -36.53
N LYS A 95 -3.89 3.77 -35.60
CA LYS A 95 -4.70 4.99 -35.67
C LYS A 95 -3.92 6.29 -35.46
N VAL A 96 -2.76 6.26 -34.80
CA VAL A 96 -1.95 7.46 -34.53
C VAL A 96 -1.37 8.06 -35.80
N ASN A 97 -1.10 7.24 -36.82
CA ASN A 97 -0.61 7.73 -38.12
C ASN A 97 -1.72 8.35 -38.99
N ILE A 98 -2.98 8.24 -38.57
CA ILE A 98 -4.12 8.81 -39.30
C ILE A 98 -4.29 10.26 -38.87
N THR A 99 -4.23 11.17 -39.84
CA THR A 99 -4.43 12.61 -39.67
C THR A 99 -5.75 12.94 -38.97
N PRO A 100 -5.85 14.09 -38.27
CA PRO A 100 -7.10 14.54 -37.67
C PRO A 100 -8.20 14.71 -38.72
N THR A 101 -9.45 14.54 -38.29
CA THR A 101 -10.65 14.65 -39.15
C THR A 101 -11.04 16.11 -39.36
N SER A 102 -11.09 16.89 -38.29
CA SER A 102 -11.52 18.29 -38.31
C SER A 102 -10.73 19.19 -37.35
N ALA A 103 -10.09 18.63 -36.33
CA ALA A 103 -9.27 19.39 -35.39
C ALA A 103 -7.85 19.65 -35.92
N ARG A 104 -7.12 20.57 -35.29
CA ARG A 104 -5.71 20.85 -35.61
C ARG A 104 -4.78 19.70 -35.20
N TYR A 105 -5.05 19.10 -34.05
CA TYR A 105 -4.28 18.02 -33.46
C TYR A 105 -5.20 16.85 -33.09
N LYS A 106 -4.71 15.64 -33.29
CA LYS A 106 -5.29 14.41 -32.76
C LYS A 106 -4.69 14.15 -31.39
N VAL A 107 -5.51 14.20 -30.36
CA VAL A 107 -5.07 14.16 -28.97
C VAL A 107 -5.43 12.84 -28.33
N TYR A 108 -4.44 12.17 -27.76
CA TYR A 108 -4.60 10.91 -27.06
C TYR A 108 -4.41 11.12 -25.56
N ILE A 109 -5.51 11.03 -24.80
CA ILE A 109 -5.49 11.08 -23.34
C ILE A 109 -5.48 9.63 -22.83
N ILE A 110 -4.40 9.22 -22.17
CA ILE A 110 -4.27 7.88 -21.60
C ILE A 110 -4.27 8.02 -20.07
N ASP A 111 -5.39 7.70 -19.43
CA ASP A 111 -5.51 7.74 -17.97
C ASP A 111 -5.04 6.43 -17.33
N GLU A 112 -4.54 6.54 -16.10
CA GLU A 112 -3.85 5.48 -15.35
C GLU A 112 -2.84 4.69 -16.19
N VAL A 113 -2.02 5.41 -16.98
CA VAL A 113 -1.10 4.82 -17.98
C VAL A 113 -0.16 3.74 -17.40
N HIS A 114 0.12 3.78 -16.10
CA HIS A 114 0.93 2.76 -15.41
C HIS A 114 0.29 1.36 -15.40
N MET A 115 -1.00 1.25 -15.74
CA MET A 115 -1.74 0.00 -15.86
C MET A 115 -1.53 -0.69 -17.21
N LEU A 116 -0.88 -0.03 -18.17
CA LEU A 116 -0.54 -0.63 -19.46
C LEU A 116 0.46 -1.79 -19.31
N THR A 117 0.32 -2.79 -20.18
CA THR A 117 1.29 -3.88 -20.26
C THR A 117 2.63 -3.40 -20.86
N LYS A 118 3.70 -4.18 -20.65
CA LYS A 118 5.02 -3.84 -21.22
C LYS A 118 5.00 -3.81 -22.74
N GLU A 119 4.24 -4.72 -23.35
CA GLU A 119 4.05 -4.80 -24.80
C GLU A 119 3.35 -3.54 -25.33
N SER A 120 2.36 -3.04 -24.58
CA SER A 120 1.63 -1.80 -24.89
C SER A 120 2.54 -0.59 -24.83
N PHE A 121 3.41 -0.50 -23.81
CA PHE A 121 4.43 0.56 -23.75
C PHE A 121 5.40 0.49 -24.93
N ASN A 122 5.91 -0.70 -25.27
CA ASN A 122 6.83 -0.86 -26.39
C ASN A 122 6.20 -0.45 -27.73
N ALA A 123 4.89 -0.68 -27.89
CA ALA A 123 4.15 -0.22 -29.07
C ALA A 123 4.08 1.31 -29.15
N LEU A 124 3.91 1.98 -28.01
CA LEU A 124 3.88 3.45 -27.91
C LEU A 124 5.28 4.09 -28.04
N LEU A 125 6.36 3.40 -27.64
CA LEU A 125 7.71 3.97 -27.62
C LEU A 125 8.16 4.49 -28.98
N LYS A 126 7.90 3.74 -30.06
CA LYS A 126 8.25 4.18 -31.43
C LYS A 126 7.56 5.49 -31.79
N THR A 127 6.30 5.62 -31.41
CA THR A 127 5.49 6.80 -31.67
C THR A 127 5.87 7.99 -30.78
N LEU A 128 6.32 7.73 -29.54
CA LEU A 128 6.87 8.78 -28.68
C LEU A 128 8.28 9.22 -29.09
N GLU A 129 9.04 8.34 -29.76
CA GLU A 129 10.35 8.64 -30.34
C GLU A 129 10.24 9.49 -31.62
N GLU A 130 9.35 9.09 -32.52
CA GLU A 130 9.13 9.74 -33.81
C GLU A 130 7.64 10.10 -33.97
N PRO A 131 7.16 11.11 -33.22
CA PRO A 131 5.74 11.46 -33.21
C PRO A 131 5.31 12.13 -34.53
N PRO A 132 4.14 11.75 -35.09
CA PRO A 132 3.53 12.52 -36.16
C PRO A 132 3.27 13.97 -35.70
N ALA A 133 3.53 14.95 -36.57
CA ALA A 133 3.41 16.38 -36.21
C ALA A 133 1.99 16.81 -35.78
N HIS A 134 0.97 16.04 -36.15
CA HIS A 134 -0.43 16.28 -35.80
C HIS A 134 -0.88 15.53 -34.53
N CYS A 135 -0.01 14.74 -33.90
CA CYS A 135 -0.37 13.89 -32.77
C CYS A 135 0.18 14.46 -31.45
N ILE A 136 -0.68 14.51 -30.43
CA ILE A 136 -0.30 14.92 -29.07
C ILE A 136 -0.76 13.87 -28.06
N PHE A 137 0.16 13.41 -27.21
CA PHE A 137 -0.14 12.49 -26.11
C PHE A 137 -0.23 13.22 -24.77
N ILE A 138 -1.23 12.88 -23.97
CA ILE A 138 -1.36 13.30 -22.58
C ILE A 138 -1.51 12.04 -21.72
N LEU A 139 -0.44 11.68 -21.02
CA LEU A 139 -0.38 10.51 -20.16
C LEU A 139 -0.68 10.92 -18.72
N ALA A 140 -1.67 10.33 -18.07
CA ALA A 140 -1.99 10.59 -16.68
C ALA A 140 -1.73 9.36 -15.81
N THR A 141 -1.10 9.55 -14.63
CA THR A 141 -0.80 8.45 -13.71
C THR A 141 -0.78 8.88 -12.25
N THR A 142 -1.21 7.98 -11.37
CA THR A 142 -0.99 8.08 -9.92
C THR A 142 0.38 7.52 -9.48
N GLU A 143 0.97 6.61 -10.27
CA GLU A 143 2.17 5.86 -9.91
C GLU A 143 3.29 6.04 -10.93
N ALA A 144 3.87 7.25 -11.00
CA ALA A 144 4.92 7.57 -11.97
C ALA A 144 6.16 6.65 -11.88
N HIS A 145 6.45 6.10 -10.70
CA HIS A 145 7.58 5.20 -10.46
C HIS A 145 7.43 3.82 -11.13
N LYS A 146 6.21 3.45 -11.55
CA LYS A 146 5.95 2.22 -12.31
C LYS A 146 6.18 2.38 -13.82
N LEU A 147 6.33 3.62 -14.30
CA LEU A 147 6.53 3.88 -15.71
C LEU A 147 7.99 3.61 -16.11
N PRO A 148 8.23 3.06 -17.32
CA PRO A 148 9.59 2.96 -17.86
C PRO A 148 10.23 4.33 -18.02
N GLU A 149 11.50 4.45 -17.65
CA GLU A 149 12.27 5.71 -17.81
C GLU A 149 12.31 6.18 -19.26
N THR A 150 12.29 5.25 -20.22
CA THR A 150 12.22 5.51 -21.66
C THR A 150 10.96 6.27 -22.09
N VAL A 151 9.85 6.12 -21.37
CA VAL A 151 8.62 6.90 -21.62
C VAL A 151 8.74 8.26 -20.96
N ILE A 152 9.17 8.29 -19.70
CA ILE A 152 9.29 9.53 -18.91
C ILE A 152 10.21 10.53 -19.62
N SER A 153 11.36 10.09 -20.12
CA SER A 153 12.37 10.95 -20.75
C SER A 153 11.88 11.62 -22.05
N ARG A 154 10.83 11.10 -22.67
CA ARG A 154 10.22 11.62 -23.91
C ARG A 154 8.98 12.47 -23.66
N THR A 155 8.63 12.70 -22.40
CA THR A 155 7.45 13.48 -22.03
C THR A 155 7.84 14.74 -21.28
N GLN A 156 7.07 15.81 -21.48
CA GLN A 156 7.12 16.95 -20.60
C GLN A 156 6.35 16.64 -19.31
N LYS A 157 7.07 16.55 -18.19
CA LYS A 157 6.50 16.12 -16.91
C LYS A 157 5.87 17.27 -16.13
N PHE A 158 4.65 17.04 -15.65
CA PHE A 158 3.93 17.90 -14.73
C PHE A 158 3.56 17.13 -13.45
N ASN A 159 4.00 17.63 -12.31
CA ASN A 159 3.72 17.06 -11.00
C ASN A 159 2.58 17.83 -10.34
N PHE A 160 1.42 17.19 -10.25
CA PHE A 160 0.25 17.66 -9.51
C PHE A 160 0.46 17.42 -8.03
N LYS A 161 0.16 18.44 -7.24
CA LYS A 161 0.30 18.38 -5.78
C LYS A 161 -1.03 18.01 -5.11
N PRO A 162 -1.01 17.35 -3.94
CA PRO A 162 -2.18 17.30 -3.07
C PRO A 162 -2.71 18.72 -2.82
N ILE A 163 -4.03 18.84 -2.72
CA ILE A 163 -4.69 20.13 -2.48
C ILE A 163 -4.57 20.49 -1.00
N ASP A 164 -4.26 21.75 -0.73
CA ASP A 164 -4.24 22.29 0.62
C ASP A 164 -5.62 22.21 1.29
N GLN A 165 -5.65 21.93 2.61
CA GLN A 165 -6.89 21.73 3.35
C GLN A 165 -7.80 22.96 3.34
N ASN A 166 -7.23 24.17 3.45
CA ASN A 166 -8.04 25.41 3.43
C ASN A 166 -8.65 25.64 2.05
N THR A 167 -7.87 25.33 1.00
CA THR A 167 -8.32 25.44 -0.39
C THR A 167 -9.46 24.46 -0.67
N LEU A 168 -9.30 23.19 -0.25
CA LEU A 168 -10.33 22.17 -0.38
C LEU A 168 -11.59 22.54 0.41
N GLY A 169 -11.45 22.93 1.68
CA GLY A 169 -12.57 23.36 2.52
C GLY A 169 -13.33 24.56 1.95
N SER A 170 -12.63 25.56 1.41
CA SER A 170 -13.24 26.71 0.74
C SER A 170 -14.04 26.28 -0.49
N HIS A 171 -13.52 25.34 -1.28
CA HIS A 171 -14.22 24.81 -2.44
C HIS A 171 -15.46 23.99 -2.06
N LEU A 172 -15.35 23.11 -1.06
CA LEU A 172 -16.47 22.34 -0.52
C LEU A 172 -17.56 23.25 0.05
N SER A 173 -17.19 24.33 0.75
CA SER A 173 -18.14 25.34 1.24
C SER A 173 -18.91 26.02 0.11
N SER A 174 -18.23 26.36 -0.99
CA SER A 174 -18.87 26.94 -2.18
C SER A 174 -19.88 25.97 -2.81
N ILE A 175 -19.52 24.67 -2.93
CA ILE A 175 -20.41 23.64 -3.45
C ILE A 175 -21.61 23.44 -2.51
N ALA A 176 -21.39 23.32 -1.20
CA ALA A 176 -22.45 23.14 -0.21
C ALA A 176 -23.49 24.27 -0.29
N LYS A 177 -23.05 25.53 -0.42
CA LYS A 177 -23.95 26.68 -0.62
C LYS A 177 -24.78 26.58 -1.90
N LYS A 178 -24.17 26.14 -3.01
CA LYS A 178 -24.87 25.99 -4.31
C LYS A 178 -25.88 24.85 -4.30
N GLU A 179 -25.54 23.74 -3.65
CA GLU A 179 -26.44 22.57 -3.50
C GLU A 179 -27.41 22.72 -2.32
N LYS A 180 -27.35 23.83 -1.57
CA LYS A 180 -28.18 24.11 -0.39
C LYS A 180 -28.05 23.05 0.71
N ILE A 181 -26.84 22.53 0.89
CA ILE A 181 -26.48 21.63 1.98
C ILE A 181 -26.19 22.48 3.21
N ASP A 182 -27.00 22.34 4.26
CA ASP A 182 -26.79 23.04 5.53
C ASP A 182 -25.73 22.30 6.36
N ILE A 183 -24.50 22.79 6.31
CA ILE A 183 -23.35 22.20 6.99
C ILE A 183 -22.55 23.28 7.72
N GLU A 184 -22.17 22.99 8.96
CA GLU A 184 -21.42 23.97 9.75
C GLU A 184 -19.94 24.07 9.34
N PRO A 185 -19.28 25.22 9.57
CA PRO A 185 -17.89 25.43 9.16
C PRO A 185 -16.92 24.37 9.70
N ALA A 186 -17.06 23.98 10.97
CA ALA A 186 -16.20 22.96 11.59
C ALA A 186 -16.39 21.57 10.94
N ALA A 187 -17.59 21.24 10.45
CA ALA A 187 -17.83 20.00 9.72
C ALA A 187 -17.21 20.05 8.31
N ILE A 188 -17.19 21.20 7.65
CA ILE A 188 -16.47 21.39 6.37
C ILE A 188 -14.96 21.17 6.55
N GLU A 189 -14.38 21.71 7.63
CA GLU A 189 -12.97 21.50 7.95
C GLU A 189 -12.66 20.01 8.14
N LEU A 190 -13.51 19.29 8.89
CA LEU A 190 -13.37 17.85 9.08
C LEU A 190 -13.51 17.08 7.76
N LEU A 191 -14.44 17.45 6.88
CA LEU A 191 -14.58 16.88 5.54
C LEU A 191 -13.31 17.10 4.69
N ALA A 192 -12.75 18.31 4.73
CA ALA A 192 -11.54 18.63 3.99
C ALA A 192 -10.33 17.84 4.49
N GLU A 193 -10.22 17.63 5.81
CA GLU A 193 -9.20 16.76 6.42
C GLU A 193 -9.32 15.33 5.89
N HIS A 194 -10.54 14.78 5.85
CA HIS A 194 -10.81 13.41 5.38
C HIS A 194 -10.70 13.26 3.86
N GLY A 195 -10.92 14.35 3.11
CA GLY A 195 -10.70 14.40 1.66
C GLY A 195 -9.25 14.18 1.25
N SER A 196 -8.28 14.17 2.18
CA SER A 196 -6.87 13.80 1.94
C SER A 196 -6.21 14.53 0.77
N GLY A 197 -6.57 15.80 0.57
CA GLY A 197 -6.05 16.63 -0.52
C GLY A 197 -6.56 16.24 -1.92
N SER A 198 -7.69 15.54 -2.02
CA SER A 198 -8.34 15.10 -3.26
C SER A 198 -9.70 15.79 -3.41
N PHE A 199 -9.89 16.56 -4.48
CA PHE A 199 -11.19 17.17 -4.79
C PHE A 199 -12.26 16.11 -5.02
N ARG A 200 -11.92 15.05 -5.77
CA ARG A 200 -12.86 13.96 -6.04
C ARG A 200 -13.36 13.33 -4.75
N ASP A 201 -12.45 13.01 -3.83
CA ASP A 201 -12.81 12.32 -2.58
C ASP A 201 -13.60 13.27 -1.67
N GLY A 202 -13.13 14.51 -1.46
CA GLY A 202 -13.85 15.51 -0.65
C GLY A 202 -15.25 15.83 -1.18
N ILE A 203 -15.41 16.02 -2.49
CA ILE A 203 -16.73 16.29 -3.10
C ILE A 203 -17.62 15.05 -3.02
N SER A 204 -17.07 13.85 -3.17
CA SER A 204 -17.85 12.60 -3.03
C SER A 204 -18.36 12.41 -1.60
N LEU A 205 -17.56 12.75 -0.59
CA LEU A 205 -18.00 12.76 0.81
C LEU A 205 -19.11 13.80 1.03
N LEU A 206 -18.99 15.00 0.45
CA LEU A 206 -20.04 16.02 0.53
C LEU A 206 -21.34 15.55 -0.16
N ASP A 207 -21.25 14.87 -1.30
CA ASP A 207 -22.39 14.31 -2.03
C ASP A 207 -23.16 13.28 -1.19
N GLN A 208 -22.46 12.45 -0.42
CA GLN A 208 -23.08 11.50 0.52
C GLN A 208 -23.93 12.20 1.59
N LEU A 209 -23.61 13.46 1.93
CA LEU A 209 -24.34 14.25 2.91
C LEU A 209 -25.55 14.98 2.32
N ALA A 210 -25.67 15.06 0.99
CA ALA A 210 -26.75 15.79 0.32
C ALA A 210 -28.15 15.21 0.62
N GLY A 211 -28.24 13.98 1.12
CA GLY A 211 -29.48 13.35 1.57
C GLY A 211 -29.84 13.57 3.03
N HIS A 212 -28.98 14.22 3.82
CA HIS A 212 -29.22 14.48 5.24
C HIS A 212 -30.27 15.59 5.43
N GLN A 213 -31.20 15.40 6.36
CA GLN A 213 -32.22 16.40 6.68
C GLN A 213 -31.78 17.25 7.87
N GLY A 214 -31.70 18.55 7.66
CA GLY A 214 -31.30 19.52 8.69
C GLY A 214 -29.83 19.87 8.63
N LYS A 215 -29.39 20.61 9.65
CA LYS A 215 -28.02 21.12 9.76
C LYS A 215 -27.07 20.00 10.16
N ILE A 216 -26.06 19.74 9.34
CA ILE A 216 -25.00 18.75 9.61
C ILE A 216 -23.99 19.37 10.56
N ALA A 217 -23.94 18.84 11.78
CA ALA A 217 -22.90 19.16 12.76
C ALA A 217 -21.68 18.23 12.62
N VAL A 218 -20.58 18.58 13.30
CA VAL A 218 -19.35 17.78 13.35
C VAL A 218 -19.62 16.35 13.85
N GLU A 219 -20.50 16.20 14.84
CA GLU A 219 -20.78 14.89 15.42
C GLU A 219 -21.58 13.99 14.46
N ASP A 220 -22.54 14.58 13.73
CA ASP A 220 -23.27 13.85 12.68
C ASP A 220 -22.30 13.35 11.60
N LEU A 221 -21.35 14.20 11.19
CA LEU A 221 -20.34 13.85 10.22
C LEU A 221 -19.43 12.73 10.72
N ARG A 222 -19.02 12.74 11.99
CA ARG A 222 -18.23 11.65 12.60
C ARG A 222 -19.00 10.34 12.57
N HIS A 223 -20.28 10.36 12.88
CA HIS A 223 -21.13 9.17 12.80
C HIS A 223 -21.26 8.66 11.36
N ILE A 224 -21.48 9.55 10.39
CA ILE A 224 -21.62 9.19 8.97
C ILE A 224 -20.31 8.61 8.41
N LEU A 225 -19.16 9.21 8.76
CA LEU A 225 -17.84 8.76 8.31
C LEU A 225 -17.28 7.59 9.14
N GLY A 226 -17.97 7.15 10.20
CA GLY A 226 -17.52 6.08 11.08
C GLY A 226 -16.24 6.41 11.84
N LEU A 227 -16.02 7.68 12.16
CA LEU A 227 -14.82 8.17 12.81
C LEU A 227 -14.89 7.99 14.32
N PRO A 228 -13.78 7.58 14.97
CA PRO A 228 -13.74 7.45 16.41
C PRO A 228 -13.87 8.82 17.10
N PRO A 229 -14.63 8.91 18.21
CA PRO A 229 -14.68 10.10 19.05
C PRO A 229 -13.28 10.49 19.56
N THR A 230 -13.05 11.79 19.72
CA THR A 230 -11.74 12.30 20.18
C THR A 230 -11.43 11.84 21.61
N GLU A 231 -12.45 11.72 22.44
CA GLU A 231 -12.41 11.23 23.81
C GLU A 231 -11.89 9.78 23.85
N LEU A 232 -12.39 8.93 22.95
CA LEU A 232 -11.97 7.53 22.81
C LEU A 232 -10.47 7.44 22.49
N ILE A 233 -10.01 8.22 21.51
CA ILE A 233 -8.60 8.27 21.11
C ILE A 233 -7.71 8.73 22.27
N ASN A 234 -8.12 9.78 23.00
CA ASN A 234 -7.37 10.26 24.16
C ASN A 234 -7.35 9.22 25.30
N GLN A 235 -8.43 8.47 25.53
CA GLN A 235 -8.48 7.39 26.52
C GLN A 235 -7.51 6.25 26.16
N ILE A 236 -7.48 5.83 24.89
CA ILE A 236 -6.53 4.81 24.41
C ILE A 236 -5.09 5.27 24.67
N ILE A 237 -4.74 6.50 24.28
CA ILE A 237 -3.41 7.07 24.49
C ILE A 237 -3.04 7.09 25.98
N ASP A 238 -3.94 7.52 26.86
CA ASP A 238 -3.71 7.57 28.30
C ASP A 238 -3.50 6.17 28.90
N HIS A 239 -4.27 5.18 28.47
CA HIS A 239 -4.14 3.81 28.96
C HIS A 239 -2.87 3.11 28.46
N VAL A 240 -2.46 3.34 27.20
CA VAL A 240 -1.15 2.89 26.68
C VAL A 240 -0.01 3.51 27.48
N LYS A 241 -0.06 4.81 27.72
CA LYS A 241 0.97 5.53 28.49
C LYS A 241 1.09 5.02 29.92
N LYS A 242 -0.04 4.67 30.56
CA LYS A 242 -0.09 4.16 31.94
C LYS A 242 0.11 2.63 32.04
N GLY A 243 0.27 1.93 30.91
CA GLY A 243 0.42 0.47 30.88
C GLY A 243 -0.79 -0.31 31.40
N LYS A 244 -2.01 0.26 31.29
CA LYS A 244 -3.25 -0.35 31.79
C LYS A 244 -3.89 -1.24 30.73
N VAL A 245 -3.39 -2.47 30.59
CA VAL A 245 -3.87 -3.45 29.59
C VAL A 245 -5.35 -3.78 29.78
N ASP A 246 -5.81 -4.03 31.00
CA ASP A 246 -7.22 -4.38 31.26
C ASP A 246 -8.19 -3.30 30.75
N LYS A 247 -7.84 -2.02 30.96
CA LYS A 247 -8.62 -0.89 30.46
C LYS A 247 -8.52 -0.70 28.95
N LEU A 248 -7.40 -1.06 28.33
CA LEU A 248 -7.30 -1.06 26.87
C LEU A 248 -8.24 -2.10 26.26
N LEU A 249 -8.30 -3.31 26.82
CA LEU A 249 -9.21 -4.37 26.34
C LEU A 249 -10.69 -3.97 26.49
N GLU A 250 -11.05 -3.29 27.58
CA GLU A 250 -12.39 -2.71 27.74
C GLU A 250 -12.68 -1.69 26.61
N VAL A 251 -11.76 -0.76 26.33
CA VAL A 251 -11.96 0.27 25.30
C VAL A 251 -11.95 -0.31 23.87
N THR A 252 -11.09 -1.27 23.56
CA THR A 252 -11.10 -1.94 22.24
C THR A 252 -12.36 -2.79 22.04
N SER A 253 -12.94 -3.32 23.12
CA SER A 253 -14.25 -3.99 23.04
C SER A 253 -15.36 -3.03 22.62
N VAL A 254 -15.34 -1.78 23.09
CA VAL A 254 -16.29 -0.73 22.68
C VAL A 254 -16.13 -0.39 21.20
N VAL A 255 -14.88 -0.24 20.72
CA VAL A 255 -14.57 -0.05 19.29
C VAL A 255 -15.21 -1.16 18.45
N ARG A 256 -15.09 -2.41 18.90
CA ARG A 256 -15.66 -3.59 18.22
C ARG A 256 -17.19 -3.59 18.27
N GLN A 257 -17.79 -3.31 19.42
CA GLN A 257 -19.26 -3.29 19.59
C GLN A 257 -19.92 -2.17 18.78
N GLN A 258 -19.28 -1.01 18.69
CA GLN A 258 -19.76 0.12 17.88
C GLN A 258 -19.41 0.00 16.40
N SER A 259 -18.75 -1.10 15.99
CA SER A 259 -18.31 -1.34 14.61
C SER A 259 -17.45 -0.20 14.02
N ILE A 260 -16.69 0.49 14.89
CA ILE A 260 -15.78 1.55 14.47
C ILE A 260 -14.60 0.93 13.75
N SER A 261 -14.28 1.44 12.56
CA SER A 261 -13.18 0.93 11.74
C SER A 261 -11.84 0.98 12.49
N PRO A 262 -11.15 -0.16 12.69
CA PRO A 262 -9.83 -0.20 13.32
C PRO A 262 -8.79 0.63 12.55
N ALA A 263 -8.92 0.69 11.22
CA ALA A 263 -8.07 1.52 10.39
C ALA A 263 -8.30 3.02 10.67
N ALA A 264 -9.55 3.44 10.89
CA ALA A 264 -9.85 4.83 11.28
C ALA A 264 -9.28 5.15 12.67
N VAL A 265 -9.39 4.21 13.63
CA VAL A 265 -8.76 4.35 14.96
C VAL A 265 -7.25 4.46 14.85
N ALA A 266 -6.60 3.61 14.04
CA ALA A 266 -5.16 3.64 13.84
C ALA A 266 -4.68 4.96 13.21
N THR A 267 -5.37 5.47 12.19
CA THR A 267 -5.06 6.77 11.59
C THR A 267 -5.24 7.90 12.59
N ALA A 268 -6.37 7.95 13.31
CA ALA A 268 -6.65 8.98 14.31
C ALA A 268 -5.63 8.98 15.46
N LEU A 269 -5.22 7.79 15.94
CA LEU A 269 -4.14 7.64 16.92
C LEU A 269 -2.82 8.17 16.36
N ALA A 270 -2.44 7.76 15.15
CA ALA A 270 -1.18 8.20 14.53
C ALA A 270 -1.13 9.73 14.33
N ASP A 271 -2.24 10.34 13.92
CA ASP A 271 -2.36 11.78 13.75
C ASP A 271 -2.24 12.51 15.10
N ARG A 272 -2.93 12.03 16.13
CA ARG A 272 -2.88 12.60 17.49
C ARG A 272 -1.48 12.50 18.09
N LEU A 273 -0.80 11.37 17.91
CA LEU A 273 0.57 11.14 18.36
C LEU A 273 1.58 12.02 17.60
N ARG A 274 1.40 12.23 16.29
CA ARG A 274 2.22 13.17 15.50
C ARG A 274 2.12 14.61 16.03
N ARG A 275 0.91 15.06 16.37
CA ARG A 275 0.72 16.39 16.98
C ARG A 275 1.43 16.47 18.34
N GLN A 276 1.31 15.45 19.19
CA GLN A 276 2.03 15.41 20.46
C GLN A 276 3.56 15.45 20.29
N LEU A 277 4.12 14.75 19.31
CA LEU A 277 5.56 14.83 19.00
C LEU A 277 5.97 16.23 18.53
N ALA A 278 5.15 16.88 17.70
CA ALA A 278 5.38 18.26 17.26
C ALA A 278 5.35 19.25 18.44
N ASP A 279 4.48 19.01 19.42
CA ASP A 279 4.38 19.77 20.67
C ASP A 279 5.48 19.43 21.69
N GLY A 280 6.45 18.58 21.33
CA GLY A 280 7.61 18.25 22.15
C GLY A 280 7.43 17.08 23.11
N ALA A 281 6.38 16.26 22.95
CA ALA A 281 6.23 15.03 23.73
C ALA A 281 7.39 14.06 23.45
N THR A 282 7.97 13.50 24.51
CA THR A 282 9.08 12.54 24.43
C THR A 282 8.65 11.16 24.93
N GLY A 283 9.06 10.11 24.21
CA GLY A 283 8.79 8.73 24.60
C GLY A 283 9.02 7.74 23.44
N SER A 284 9.89 6.75 23.66
CA SER A 284 10.15 5.68 22.67
C SER A 284 8.87 4.93 22.29
N TRP A 285 7.92 4.80 23.23
CA TRP A 285 6.64 4.15 23.00
C TRP A 285 5.78 4.82 21.92
N ILE A 286 5.93 6.14 21.69
CA ILE A 286 5.16 6.86 20.68
C ILE A 286 5.56 6.37 19.28
N THR A 287 6.86 6.29 19.01
CA THR A 287 7.37 5.86 17.70
C THR A 287 7.15 4.37 17.47
N ILE A 288 7.25 3.55 18.53
CA ILE A 288 6.94 2.11 18.48
C ILE A 288 5.45 1.91 18.15
N LEU A 289 4.55 2.62 18.85
CA LEU A 289 3.12 2.55 18.59
C LEU A 289 2.79 3.00 17.17
N MET A 290 3.30 4.16 16.74
CA MET A 290 3.08 4.65 15.38
C MET A 290 3.52 3.65 14.32
N ARG A 291 4.61 2.92 14.54
CA ARG A 291 5.06 1.86 13.64
C ARG A 291 4.06 0.70 13.58
N GLY A 292 3.60 0.20 14.71
CA GLY A 292 2.62 -0.89 14.76
C GLY A 292 1.26 -0.51 14.16
N LEU A 293 0.84 0.75 14.29
CA LEU A 293 -0.40 1.25 13.70
C LEU A 293 -0.41 1.21 12.17
N LEU A 294 0.74 1.21 11.50
CA LEU A 294 0.83 1.10 10.04
C LEU A 294 0.39 -0.26 9.51
N ASP A 295 0.51 -1.31 10.32
CA ASP A 295 0.18 -2.68 9.92
C ASP A 295 -1.33 -2.97 10.07
N VAL A 296 -2.04 -2.21 10.92
CA VAL A 296 -3.48 -2.41 11.22
C VAL A 296 -4.36 -2.41 9.97
N PRO A 297 -4.26 -1.44 9.03
CA PRO A 297 -5.12 -1.42 7.84
C PRO A 297 -4.85 -2.55 6.86
N THR A 298 -3.66 -3.17 6.93
CA THR A 298 -3.24 -4.25 6.02
C THR A 298 -3.48 -5.66 6.57
N SER A 299 -3.89 -5.77 7.84
CA SER A 299 -4.17 -7.04 8.50
C SER A 299 -5.43 -7.70 7.96
N SER A 300 -5.44 -9.04 7.91
CA SER A 300 -6.66 -9.82 7.66
C SER A 300 -7.66 -9.72 8.82
N GLU A 301 -7.18 -9.46 10.03
CA GLU A 301 -7.98 -9.25 11.24
C GLU A 301 -7.60 -7.91 11.89
N PRO A 302 -8.18 -6.78 11.43
CA PRO A 302 -7.76 -5.44 11.88
C PRO A 302 -8.07 -5.15 13.35
N TYR A 303 -9.18 -5.68 13.88
CA TYR A 303 -9.54 -5.49 15.29
C TYR A 303 -8.53 -6.15 16.23
N ASP A 304 -8.17 -7.40 15.95
CA ASP A 304 -7.20 -8.14 16.75
C ASP A 304 -5.81 -7.52 16.63
N MET A 305 -5.42 -7.08 15.41
CA MET A 305 -4.14 -6.41 15.21
C MET A 305 -4.03 -5.11 15.99
N LEU A 306 -5.09 -4.28 15.98
CA LEU A 306 -5.13 -3.05 16.78
C LEU A 306 -4.96 -3.35 18.27
N GLU A 307 -5.67 -4.35 18.78
CA GLU A 307 -5.59 -4.75 20.19
C GLU A 307 -4.20 -5.24 20.58
N ILE A 308 -3.59 -6.10 19.76
CA ILE A 308 -2.24 -6.64 19.99
C ILE A 308 -1.22 -5.50 20.02
N VAL A 309 -1.24 -4.60 19.04
CA VAL A 309 -0.30 -3.46 18.95
C VAL A 309 -0.43 -2.56 20.18
N LEU A 310 -1.66 -2.24 20.60
CA LEU A 310 -1.89 -1.41 21.79
C LEU A 310 -1.42 -2.11 23.07
N ALA A 311 -1.71 -3.40 23.21
CA ALA A 311 -1.32 -4.19 24.37
C ALA A 311 0.20 -4.36 24.47
N GLU A 312 0.89 -4.66 23.36
CA GLU A 312 2.35 -4.80 23.31
C GLU A 312 3.04 -3.54 23.83
N VAL A 313 2.67 -2.37 23.30
CA VAL A 313 3.26 -1.09 23.74
C VAL A 313 2.92 -0.78 25.20
N ALA A 314 1.69 -1.05 25.63
CA ALA A 314 1.27 -0.84 27.01
C ALA A 314 2.04 -1.73 28.00
N THR A 315 2.31 -2.99 27.63
CA THR A 315 3.10 -3.91 28.47
C THR A 315 4.54 -3.45 28.63
N ASN A 316 5.17 -2.97 27.55
CA ASN A 316 6.52 -2.41 27.60
C ASN A 316 6.59 -1.15 28.49
N ASN A 317 5.57 -0.30 28.45
CA ASN A 317 5.49 0.87 29.33
C ASN A 317 5.30 0.50 30.82
N ARG A 318 4.67 -0.65 31.10
CA ARG A 318 4.48 -1.14 32.48
C ARG A 318 5.81 -1.60 33.10
N SER A 319 6.70 -2.24 32.33
CA SER A 319 8.01 -2.68 32.81
C SER A 319 8.95 -1.53 33.18
N ASP A 320 8.92 -0.42 32.44
CA ASP A 320 9.76 0.75 32.72
C ASP A 320 9.35 1.50 34.01
N GLY A 321 8.09 1.36 34.45
CA GLY A 321 7.59 1.99 35.68
C GLY A 321 7.86 1.20 36.97
N ALA A 322 8.13 -0.12 36.88
CA ALA A 322 8.26 -1.00 38.04
C ALA A 322 9.68 -1.05 38.63
N THR A 323 10.71 -0.67 37.88
CA THR A 323 12.12 -0.70 38.30
C THR A 323 12.55 0.44 39.24
N SER A 324 11.66 1.39 39.56
CA SER A 324 11.98 2.57 40.38
C SER A 324 11.62 2.48 41.88
N ARG A 325 11.12 1.34 42.40
CA ARG A 325 10.71 1.21 43.81
C ARG A 325 11.15 -0.10 44.47
N ALA A 326 12.38 -0.16 44.96
CA ALA A 326 12.75 -0.88 46.20
C ALA A 326 14.26 -0.70 46.49
N VAL A 327 14.61 0.17 47.44
CA VAL A 327 15.89 0.12 48.17
C VAL A 327 15.58 0.23 49.65
N GLY A 328 16.05 -0.75 50.43
CA GLY A 328 16.05 -0.79 51.89
C GLY A 328 17.07 -1.85 52.40
N PRO A 329 17.70 -1.68 53.58
CA PRO A 329 19.14 -1.87 53.72
C PRO A 329 19.60 -3.16 54.44
N SER A 330 20.91 -3.40 54.29
CA SER A 330 21.79 -4.52 54.63
C SER A 330 22.22 -4.66 56.10
N LEU A 331 22.67 -5.86 56.50
CA LEU A 331 23.61 -6.09 57.61
C LEU A 331 24.65 -7.21 57.29
N GLU A 332 25.91 -6.86 57.56
CA GLU A 332 27.22 -7.55 57.50
C GLU A 332 27.41 -8.57 58.65
N SER A 333 28.53 -9.25 58.93
CA SER A 333 29.60 -10.03 58.26
C SER A 333 30.62 -10.41 59.38
N ASP A 334 31.29 -11.57 59.35
CA ASP A 334 32.55 -11.87 60.07
C ASP A 334 33.23 -13.07 59.34
N ALA A 335 34.35 -12.95 58.60
CA ALA A 335 35.78 -12.83 58.97
C ALA A 335 36.38 -14.14 59.59
N SER A 336 37.53 -14.75 59.23
CA SER A 336 38.66 -14.53 58.30
C SER A 336 39.60 -15.81 58.35
N PRO A 337 40.90 -15.86 57.95
CA PRO A 337 41.39 -16.28 56.63
C PRO A 337 42.53 -17.36 56.61
N ALA A 338 42.88 -17.91 55.43
CA ALA A 338 44.25 -18.35 55.11
C ALA A 338 44.52 -18.35 53.58
N VAL A 339 45.66 -17.76 53.22
CA VAL A 339 46.11 -17.35 51.88
C VAL A 339 47.13 -18.34 51.32
N VAL A 340 47.15 -18.56 49.99
CA VAL A 340 48.33 -18.36 49.10
C VAL A 340 48.00 -18.63 47.63
N LYS A 341 48.27 -17.58 46.84
CA LYS A 341 48.64 -17.47 45.40
C LYS A 341 47.60 -17.67 44.26
N LYS A 342 47.07 -16.51 43.88
CA LYS A 342 47.09 -15.81 42.57
C LYS A 342 46.47 -16.45 41.30
N THR A 343 45.52 -15.65 40.79
CA THR A 343 45.09 -15.42 39.39
C THR A 343 44.22 -16.48 38.74
N ALA A 344 42.90 -16.30 38.82
CA ALA A 344 42.02 -15.95 37.71
C ALA A 344 40.55 -16.08 38.17
N GLU A 345 39.71 -15.14 37.74
CA GLU A 345 38.29 -15.00 38.10
C GLU A 345 37.46 -16.27 37.82
N PRO A 346 36.61 -16.73 38.78
CA PRO A 346 35.53 -17.71 38.54
C PRO A 346 34.22 -16.98 38.18
N ARG A 347 33.49 -17.42 37.14
CA ARG A 347 32.38 -18.43 37.16
C ARG A 347 31.13 -17.98 37.92
N ALA A 348 29.90 -18.36 37.56
CA ALA A 348 29.29 -19.00 36.40
C ALA A 348 27.81 -19.23 36.78
N VAL A 349 26.90 -19.09 35.83
CA VAL A 349 25.63 -19.84 35.76
C VAL A 349 25.30 -19.88 34.26
N SER A 350 25.03 -20.97 33.56
CA SER A 350 25.12 -22.40 33.79
C SER A 350 24.86 -23.05 32.42
N HIS A 351 25.79 -23.88 31.97
CA HIS A 351 25.67 -24.96 30.98
C HIS A 351 24.52 -24.93 29.95
N ILE A 352 24.86 -24.52 28.72
CA ILE A 352 24.49 -25.30 27.53
C ILE A 352 25.81 -25.73 26.88
N SER A 353 26.03 -27.04 26.82
CA SER A 353 27.24 -27.69 26.34
C SER A 353 27.71 -27.18 24.99
N GLN A 354 28.97 -26.72 24.95
CA GLN A 354 29.77 -26.70 23.74
C GLN A 354 29.84 -28.13 23.18
N LYS A 355 29.15 -28.38 22.06
CA LYS A 355 29.40 -29.55 21.23
C LYS A 355 30.47 -29.21 20.21
N GLN A 356 31.44 -30.12 20.13
CA GLN A 356 32.61 -30.15 19.26
C GLN A 356 32.25 -29.83 17.80
N ALA A 357 33.17 -29.17 17.09
CA ALA A 357 33.13 -29.01 15.64
C ALA A 357 33.00 -30.40 14.99
N THR A 358 31.77 -30.74 14.61
CA THR A 358 31.38 -32.00 14.00
C THR A 358 31.13 -31.72 12.52
N LYS A 359 31.66 -32.60 11.67
CA LYS A 359 31.49 -32.54 10.23
C LYS A 359 29.98 -32.51 9.91
N PHE A 360 29.54 -31.51 9.15
CA PHE A 360 28.12 -31.27 8.86
C PHE A 360 27.41 -32.54 8.38
N SER A 361 26.34 -32.95 9.08
CA SER A 361 25.46 -34.05 8.69
C SER A 361 24.11 -33.52 8.18
N ILE A 362 23.39 -34.33 7.40
CA ILE A 362 22.02 -33.99 6.94
C ILE A 362 21.09 -33.74 8.14
N ASP A 363 21.35 -34.41 9.27
CA ASP A 363 20.56 -34.26 10.50
C ASP A 363 20.65 -32.85 11.12
N ASP A 364 21.67 -32.07 10.77
CA ASP A 364 21.85 -30.69 11.23
C ASP A 364 21.09 -29.66 10.37
N TRP A 365 20.44 -30.10 9.29
CA TRP A 365 19.69 -29.23 8.38
C TRP A 365 18.61 -28.38 9.05
N PRO A 366 17.83 -28.88 10.04
CA PRO A 366 16.86 -28.05 10.76
C PRO A 366 17.51 -26.85 11.47
N MET A 367 18.74 -26.99 11.96
CA MET A 367 19.50 -25.91 12.60
C MET A 367 19.99 -24.88 11.57
N VAL A 368 20.40 -25.34 10.38
CA VAL A 368 20.72 -24.42 9.26
C VAL A 368 19.47 -23.61 8.86
N LEU A 369 18.30 -24.25 8.80
CA LEU A 369 17.05 -23.56 8.48
C LEU A 369 16.67 -22.49 9.54
N SER A 370 16.89 -22.73 10.83
CA SER A 370 16.63 -21.72 11.87
C SER A 370 17.58 -20.52 11.76
N LEU A 371 18.86 -20.75 11.50
CA LEU A 371 19.86 -19.70 11.32
C LEU A 371 19.62 -18.86 10.05
N VAL A 372 19.15 -19.49 8.96
CA VAL A 372 18.75 -18.77 7.74
C VAL A 372 17.50 -17.94 7.98
N LYS A 373 16.55 -18.42 8.80
CA LYS A 373 15.34 -17.68 9.16
C LYS A 373 15.67 -16.36 9.89
N GLU A 374 16.64 -16.38 10.80
CA GLU A 374 17.09 -15.19 11.54
C GLU A 374 17.76 -14.15 10.64
N LYS A 375 18.54 -14.59 9.64
CA LYS A 375 19.23 -13.67 8.71
C LYS A 375 18.37 -13.21 7.55
N SER A 376 17.45 -14.06 7.06
CA SER A 376 16.61 -13.72 5.91
C SER A 376 15.35 -14.60 5.79
N ALA A 377 14.20 -14.03 6.13
CA ALA A 377 12.89 -14.66 5.95
C ALA A 377 12.60 -15.04 4.49
N SER A 378 13.10 -14.26 3.52
CA SER A 378 12.87 -14.49 2.08
C SER A 378 13.59 -15.73 1.55
N HIS A 379 14.82 -15.99 2.01
CA HIS A 379 15.59 -17.18 1.65
C HIS A 379 15.07 -18.42 2.38
N TYR A 380 14.67 -18.27 3.65
CA TYR A 380 14.06 -19.34 4.44
C TYR A 380 12.84 -19.97 3.77
N THR A 381 11.92 -19.16 3.23
CA THR A 381 10.71 -19.68 2.56
C THR A 381 11.04 -20.57 1.36
N ALA A 382 12.09 -20.25 0.62
CA ALA A 382 12.53 -21.09 -0.50
C ALA A 382 13.32 -22.31 -0.02
N LEU A 383 14.22 -22.14 0.95
CA LEU A 383 15.10 -23.18 1.46
C LEU A 383 14.34 -24.28 2.24
N ARG A 384 13.23 -23.93 2.90
CA ARG A 384 12.34 -24.89 3.57
C ARG A 384 11.74 -25.94 2.61
N LEU A 385 11.63 -25.59 1.33
CA LEU A 385 11.11 -26.48 0.28
C LEU A 385 12.21 -27.27 -0.42
N ALA A 386 13.48 -27.09 -0.03
CA ALA A 386 14.61 -27.84 -0.57
C ALA A 386 14.77 -29.19 0.13
N GLN A 387 15.11 -30.23 -0.64
CA GLN A 387 15.62 -31.48 -0.09
C GLN A 387 17.15 -31.47 -0.17
N PRO A 388 17.87 -31.41 0.98
CA PRO A 388 19.32 -31.45 0.99
C PRO A 388 19.82 -32.89 0.81
N GLN A 389 20.85 -33.05 0.00
CA GLN A 389 21.67 -34.26 -0.07
C GLN A 389 23.14 -33.87 0.02
N ILE A 390 23.90 -34.60 0.85
CA ILE A 390 25.34 -34.39 1.02
C ILE A 390 26.06 -35.57 0.40
N ASP A 391 26.99 -35.29 -0.51
CA ASP A 391 27.97 -36.26 -1.01
C ASP A 391 29.38 -35.66 -0.83
N GLY A 392 30.10 -36.13 0.18
CA GLY A 392 31.44 -35.64 0.51
C GLY A 392 31.48 -34.14 0.85
N SER A 393 31.97 -33.32 -0.08
CA SER A 393 32.08 -31.85 0.03
C SER A 393 31.03 -31.09 -0.79
N LEU A 394 30.08 -31.81 -1.40
CA LEU A 394 29.03 -31.25 -2.24
C LEU A 394 27.67 -31.30 -1.51
N LEU A 395 27.04 -30.14 -1.35
CA LEU A 395 25.66 -30.02 -0.89
C LEU A 395 24.75 -29.77 -2.08
N THR A 396 23.94 -30.77 -2.43
CA THR A 396 22.93 -30.67 -3.48
C THR A 396 21.60 -30.30 -2.87
N LEU A 397 21.03 -29.18 -3.31
CA LEU A 397 19.70 -28.70 -2.92
C LEU A 397 18.73 -28.91 -4.07
N SER A 398 17.87 -29.92 -3.93
CA SER A 398 16.87 -30.25 -4.94
C SER A 398 15.57 -29.52 -4.66
N PHE A 399 15.04 -28.81 -5.67
CA PHE A 399 13.79 -28.05 -5.59
C PHE A 399 12.76 -28.57 -6.58
N ARG A 400 11.48 -28.55 -6.20
CA ARG A 400 10.38 -28.94 -7.09
C ARG A 400 10.13 -27.93 -8.22
N PHE A 401 10.34 -26.64 -7.95
CA PHE A 401 10.00 -25.55 -8.88
C PHE A 401 11.23 -24.72 -9.24
N ALA A 402 11.41 -24.43 -10.53
CA ALA A 402 12.53 -23.64 -11.04
C ALA A 402 12.64 -22.25 -10.39
N LEU A 403 11.53 -21.61 -10.03
CA LEU A 403 11.52 -20.32 -9.33
C LEU A 403 12.23 -20.36 -7.97
N HIS A 404 12.11 -21.47 -7.23
CA HIS A 404 12.72 -21.62 -5.91
C HIS A 404 14.21 -21.94 -6.04
N GLN A 405 14.56 -22.78 -7.03
CA GLN A 405 15.94 -23.05 -7.43
C GLN A 405 16.63 -21.75 -7.82
N GLN A 406 16.09 -20.96 -8.75
CA GLN A 406 16.69 -19.71 -9.23
C GLN A 406 16.89 -18.66 -8.12
N LYS A 407 16.07 -18.70 -7.06
CA LYS A 407 16.19 -17.79 -5.93
C LYS A 407 17.38 -18.13 -5.04
N ILE A 408 17.66 -19.42 -4.84
CA ILE A 408 18.78 -19.91 -4.03
C ILE A 408 20.06 -20.07 -4.87
N ASP A 409 19.94 -20.26 -6.18
CA ASP A 409 21.06 -20.47 -7.10
C ASP A 409 21.93 -19.21 -7.33
N ARG A 410 21.43 -18.04 -6.93
CA ARG A 410 22.14 -16.75 -6.96
C ARG A 410 23.31 -16.73 -5.96
N ALA A 411 24.44 -16.17 -6.37
CA ALA A 411 25.64 -16.01 -5.55
C ALA A 411 25.40 -15.53 -4.10
N PRO A 412 24.65 -14.44 -3.83
CA PRO A 412 24.45 -13.97 -2.45
C PRO A 412 23.70 -14.97 -1.54
N ALA A 413 22.81 -15.80 -2.10
CA ALA A 413 22.10 -16.82 -1.33
C ALA A 413 23.00 -18.02 -1.03
N LYS A 414 23.80 -18.46 -2.02
CA LYS A 414 24.79 -19.53 -1.84
C LYS A 414 25.87 -19.15 -0.83
N GLU A 415 26.37 -17.92 -0.89
CA GLU A 415 27.38 -17.41 0.04
C GLU A 415 26.85 -17.35 1.47
N LEU A 416 25.62 -16.87 1.67
CA LEU A 416 24.99 -16.83 2.99
C LEU A 416 24.86 -18.23 3.60
N ILE A 417 24.43 -19.22 2.80
CA ILE A 417 24.27 -20.61 3.27
C ILE A 417 25.65 -21.23 3.55
N ALA A 418 26.62 -21.02 2.66
CA ALA A 418 27.99 -21.51 2.86
C ALA A 418 28.65 -20.90 4.11
N GLN A 419 28.48 -19.61 4.35
CA GLN A 419 28.98 -18.92 5.55
C GLN A 419 28.34 -19.44 6.83
N ILE A 420 27.03 -19.72 6.84
CA ILE A 420 26.35 -20.32 8.00
C ILE A 420 26.90 -21.72 8.27
N ILE A 421 27.08 -22.53 7.22
CA ILE A 421 27.60 -23.89 7.39
C ILE A 421 29.06 -23.86 7.85
N GLU A 422 29.88 -22.96 7.31
CA GLU A 422 31.29 -22.80 7.71
C GLU A 422 31.43 -22.28 9.15
N SER A 423 30.66 -21.25 9.52
CA SER A 423 30.76 -20.61 10.84
C SER A 423 30.26 -21.51 11.98
N ASN A 424 29.30 -22.39 11.70
CA ASN A 424 28.65 -23.22 12.73
C ASN A 424 29.14 -24.69 12.72
N PHE A 425 29.60 -25.21 11.58
CA PHE A 425 29.98 -26.62 11.41
C PHE A 425 31.39 -26.83 10.82
N GLY A 426 32.16 -25.75 10.59
CA GLY A 426 33.55 -25.81 10.14
C GLY A 426 33.78 -26.47 8.77
N SER A 427 32.71 -26.70 8.00
CA SER A 427 32.74 -27.47 6.76
C SER A 427 32.55 -26.55 5.55
N LYS A 428 33.56 -26.45 4.69
CA LYS A 428 33.46 -25.75 3.39
C LYS A 428 32.75 -26.66 2.38
N LEU A 429 31.49 -26.37 2.09
CA LEU A 429 30.68 -27.13 1.13
C LEU A 429 30.44 -26.33 -0.14
N LYS A 430 30.54 -27.00 -1.28
CA LYS A 430 30.12 -26.43 -2.57
C LYS A 430 28.62 -26.68 -2.74
N ILE A 431 27.84 -25.63 -2.98
CA ILE A 431 26.38 -25.71 -3.07
C ILE A 431 25.95 -25.77 -4.53
N VAL A 432 25.23 -26.82 -4.90
CA VAL A 432 24.62 -27.00 -6.23
C VAL A 432 23.11 -27.07 -6.07
N CYS A 433 22.37 -26.33 -6.90
CA CYS A 433 20.91 -26.28 -6.84
C CYS A 433 20.32 -26.93 -8.10
N THR A 434 19.53 -27.99 -7.93
CA THR A 434 18.93 -28.76 -9.02
C THR A 434 17.40 -28.69 -8.96
N VAL A 435 16.74 -28.96 -10.08
CA VAL A 435 15.27 -29.06 -10.15
C VAL A 435 14.87 -30.52 -10.31
N ASP A 436 14.09 -31.05 -9.38
CA ASP A 436 13.53 -32.40 -9.44
C ASP A 436 12.01 -32.35 -9.23
N LYS A 437 11.26 -32.69 -10.28
CA LYS A 437 9.78 -32.64 -10.31
C LYS A 437 9.12 -33.79 -9.52
N THR A 438 9.88 -34.78 -9.06
CA THR A 438 9.36 -35.99 -8.38
C THR A 438 9.24 -35.83 -6.85
N ILE A 439 9.69 -34.71 -6.29
CA ILE A 439 9.69 -34.44 -4.84
C ILE A 439 8.26 -34.30 -4.26
N LYS A 440 7.91 -35.15 -3.28
CA LYS A 440 6.64 -35.11 -2.52
C LYS A 440 6.69 -34.08 -1.38
N THR A 441 5.59 -33.34 -1.19
CA THR A 441 5.40 -32.32 -0.13
C THR A 441 5.31 -32.98 1.26
N PRO A 442 5.91 -32.42 2.33
CA PRO A 442 5.64 -32.89 3.68
C PRO A 442 4.18 -32.61 4.08
N SER A 443 3.40 -33.67 4.34
CA SER A 443 1.98 -33.60 4.67
C SER A 443 1.74 -33.04 6.08
N LYS A 444 0.86 -32.05 6.22
CA LYS A 444 0.28 -31.61 7.50
C LYS A 444 -0.46 -32.78 8.16
N LYS A 445 -0.09 -33.15 9.40
CA LYS A 445 -0.91 -33.98 10.28
C LYS A 445 -1.96 -33.10 10.96
N THR A 446 -3.23 -33.38 10.72
CA THR A 446 -4.36 -33.05 11.61
C THR A 446 -5.34 -34.23 11.57
N GLY A 447 -5.50 -34.93 12.70
CA GLY A 447 -6.67 -35.81 12.97
C GLY A 447 -7.93 -34.95 13.16
N SER A 448 -9.17 -35.44 13.08
CA SER A 448 -9.75 -36.77 13.33
C SER A 448 -11.13 -36.86 12.62
N PRO A 449 -11.97 -37.89 12.84
CA PRO A 449 -12.24 -39.01 11.94
C PRO A 449 -13.45 -38.82 11.00
N ALA A 450 -13.36 -39.39 9.79
CA ALA A 450 -14.50 -39.53 8.88
C ALA A 450 -15.23 -40.85 9.13
N THR A 451 -16.51 -40.75 9.47
CA THR A 451 -17.48 -41.85 9.50
C THR A 451 -17.73 -42.35 8.07
N LYS A 452 -17.64 -43.67 7.86
CA LYS A 452 -18.00 -44.35 6.60
C LYS A 452 -19.50 -44.23 6.34
N LEU A 453 -19.92 -44.00 5.09
CA LEU A 453 -20.94 -44.84 4.44
C LEU A 453 -20.94 -44.69 2.91
N SER A 454 -20.88 -45.87 2.28
CA SER A 454 -21.33 -46.33 0.96
C SER A 454 -21.81 -45.35 -0.12
N SER A 455 -21.28 -45.60 -1.31
CA SER A 455 -21.80 -45.29 -2.63
C SER A 455 -23.22 -45.84 -2.87
N GLU A 456 -24.17 -44.98 -3.21
CA GLU A 456 -25.34 -45.31 -4.02
C GLU A 456 -25.72 -44.11 -4.90
N LYS A 457 -26.02 -44.41 -6.17
CA LYS A 457 -26.30 -43.47 -7.28
C LYS A 457 -27.63 -42.73 -7.06
N ILE A 458 -27.65 -41.40 -7.15
CA ILE A 458 -28.83 -40.64 -7.64
C ILE A 458 -28.36 -39.44 -8.47
N VAL A 459 -28.99 -39.28 -9.63
CA VAL A 459 -28.82 -38.29 -10.69
C VAL A 459 -29.23 -36.89 -10.24
N HIS A 460 -28.46 -35.84 -10.60
CA HIS A 460 -29.02 -34.48 -10.75
C HIS A 460 -28.39 -33.71 -11.94
N PRO A 461 -29.16 -32.82 -12.58
CA PRO A 461 -28.94 -32.36 -13.95
C PRO A 461 -28.08 -31.09 -14.07
N SER A 462 -27.72 -30.86 -15.32
CA SER A 462 -26.86 -29.83 -15.91
C SER A 462 -27.07 -28.39 -15.42
N ILE A 463 -25.94 -27.71 -15.31
CA ILE A 463 -25.72 -26.28 -15.16
C ILE A 463 -26.49 -25.48 -16.21
N SER A 464 -27.46 -24.67 -15.78
CA SER A 464 -27.96 -23.49 -16.49
C SER A 464 -28.83 -22.66 -15.54
N ASN A 465 -28.75 -21.33 -15.64
CA ASN A 465 -29.45 -20.27 -14.89
C ASN A 465 -28.69 -19.62 -13.73
N ILE A 466 -27.69 -18.78 -14.04
CA ILE A 466 -27.27 -17.65 -13.16
C ILE A 466 -27.14 -16.31 -13.92
N PHE A 467 -27.44 -16.21 -15.22
CA PHE A 467 -27.47 -14.91 -15.90
C PHE A 467 -28.72 -14.74 -16.76
N GLY A 468 -29.63 -13.91 -16.25
CA GLY A 468 -30.82 -13.44 -16.95
C GLY A 468 -30.48 -12.45 -18.06
N ALA A 469 -31.30 -12.51 -19.09
CA ALA A 469 -31.24 -11.79 -20.35
C ALA A 469 -31.63 -10.31 -20.25
N THR A 470 -31.09 -9.51 -21.17
CA THR A 470 -31.72 -8.37 -21.87
C THR A 470 -30.75 -7.98 -22.99
N GLU A 471 -30.97 -8.48 -24.22
CA GLU A 471 -31.69 -7.82 -25.32
C GLU A 471 -30.87 -6.73 -26.03
N VAL A 472 -30.36 -7.12 -27.20
CA VAL A 472 -29.79 -6.28 -28.25
C VAL A 472 -30.95 -5.88 -29.17
N LEU A 473 -31.20 -4.58 -29.31
CA LEU A 473 -32.08 -4.03 -30.35
C LEU A 473 -31.20 -3.46 -31.47
N GLU A 474 -31.23 -4.11 -32.63
CA GLU A 474 -30.83 -3.53 -33.91
C GLU A 474 -32.09 -2.99 -34.63
N SER A 475 -32.01 -1.74 -35.07
CA SER A 475 -32.72 -1.17 -36.23
C SER A 475 -31.90 -0.01 -36.76
#